data_AF-A0A852P1J4-F1
#
_entry.id   AF-A0A852P1J4-F1
#
_cell.length_a   1.000
_cell.length_b   1.000
_cell.length_c   1.000
_cell.angle_alpha   90.00
_cell.angle_beta   90.00
_cell.angle_gamma   90.00
#
_symmetry.space_group_name_H-M   'P 1'
#
loop_
_entity.id
_entity.type
_entity.pdbx_description
1 polymer ?
#
loop_
_entity_poly.entity_id
_entity_poly.type
_entity_poly.pdbx_seq_one_letter_code
_entity_poly.pdbx_strand_id
1 'polypeptide(L)'
;PLAEFDLRDISYHVRSPTSHELELPSGSGSAGSAGSAGSAGSAGSGTVALRFPEEREAQQWWTVLSSSLREARRGGAGTRG
;
A
#
# COMPACT_ATOMS: atom_id res chain seq x y z
N PRO A 1 -10.79 -4.53 12.45
CA PRO A 1 -11.22 -4.40 11.04
C PRO A 1 -9.98 -4.38 10.16
N LEU A 2 -9.99 -5.07 9.01
CA LEU A 2 -8.90 -5.03 8.03
C LEU A 2 -9.20 -3.93 7.01
N ALA A 3 -8.19 -3.15 6.62
CA ALA A 3 -8.32 -2.17 5.55
C ALA A 3 -7.93 -2.82 4.23
N GLU A 4 -8.80 -2.73 3.23
CA GLU A 4 -8.61 -3.31 1.90
C GLU A 4 -8.49 -2.17 0.89
N PHE A 5 -7.46 -2.23 0.06
CA PHE A 5 -7.20 -1.23 -0.98
C PHE A 5 -7.06 -1.93 -2.32
N ASP A 6 -7.53 -1.27 -3.37
CA ASP A 6 -7.33 -1.75 -4.71
C ASP A 6 -5.86 -1.56 -5.13
N LEU A 7 -5.26 -2.64 -5.65
CA LEU A 7 -3.88 -2.61 -6.15
C LEU A 7 -3.69 -1.56 -7.26
N ARG A 8 -4.74 -1.21 -8.00
CA ARG A 8 -4.66 -0.19 -9.04
C ARG A 8 -4.45 1.23 -8.49
N ASP A 9 -4.88 1.46 -7.25
CA ASP A 9 -4.93 2.79 -6.63
C ASP A 9 -3.78 3.03 -5.64
N ILE A 10 -2.96 2.00 -5.36
CA ILE A 10 -1.76 2.12 -4.53
C ILE A 10 -0.50 2.35 -5.37
N SER A 11 0.47 3.06 -4.80
CA SER A 11 1.82 3.20 -5.35
C SER A 11 2.85 2.60 -4.41
N TYR A 12 3.88 1.97 -4.98
CA TYR A 12 4.95 1.33 -4.21
C TYR A 12 6.31 1.92 -4.56
N HIS A 13 7.07 2.29 -3.53
CA HIS A 13 8.37 2.94 -3.67
C HIS A 13 9.43 2.17 -2.88
N VAL A 14 10.51 1.79 -3.55
CA VAL A 14 11.70 1.22 -2.90
C VAL A 14 12.58 2.39 -2.43
N ARG A 15 12.77 2.54 -1.12
CA ARG A 15 13.63 3.61 -0.55
C ARG A 15 15.05 3.11 -0.28
N SER A 16 15.18 1.88 0.20
CA SER A 16 16.44 1.19 0.42
C SER A 16 16.24 -0.33 0.26
N PRO A 17 17.32 -1.14 0.26
CA PRO A 17 17.24 -2.59 0.12
C PRO A 17 16.32 -3.30 1.12
N THR A 18 16.08 -2.71 2.28
CA THR A 18 15.26 -3.29 3.37
C THR A 18 14.13 -2.35 3.81
N SER A 19 13.94 -1.22 3.13
CA SER A 19 12.92 -0.24 3.49
C SER A 19 12.16 0.22 2.25
N HIS A 20 10.87 -0.07 2.23
CA HIS A 20 9.97 0.29 1.14
C HIS A 20 8.80 1.11 1.68
N GLU A 21 8.06 1.76 0.79
CA GLU A 21 6.91 2.58 1.12
C GLU A 21 5.73 2.27 0.20
N LEU A 22 4.54 2.26 0.77
CA LEU A 22 3.26 2.13 0.09
C LEU A 22 2.49 3.44 0.25
N GLU A 23 2.20 4.11 -0.85
CA GLU A 23 1.28 5.23 -0.86
C GLU A 23 -0.13 4.72 -1.12
N LEU A 24 -1.02 4.94 -0.16
CA LEU A 24 -2.40 4.52 -0.24
C LEU A 24 -3.27 5.64 -0.83
N PRO A 25 -4.31 5.30 -1.60
CA PRO A 25 -5.21 6.29 -2.17
C PRO A 25 -5.88 7.09 -1.07
N SER A 26 -5.95 8.41 -1.27
CA SER A 26 -6.66 9.29 -0.37
C SER A 26 -8.17 9.14 -0.60
N GLY A 27 -8.81 8.23 0.14
CA GLY A 27 -10.22 7.91 -0.07
C GLY A 27 -10.88 7.21 1.13
N SER A 28 -11.51 8.01 1.99
CA SER A 28 -12.63 7.68 2.90
C SER A 28 -12.55 6.43 3.79
N GLY A 29 -11.97 6.62 4.98
CA GLY A 29 -12.28 5.83 6.18
C GLY A 29 -12.32 6.73 7.41
N SER A 30 -13.26 7.69 7.46
CA SER A 30 -13.51 8.47 8.69
C SER A 30 -14.76 7.94 9.39
N ALA A 31 -14.56 7.08 10.39
CA ALA A 31 -15.46 6.84 11.51
C ALA A 31 -14.66 6.07 12.59
N GLY A 32 -14.37 6.57 13.78
CA GLY A 32 -14.69 7.84 14.42
C GLY A 32 -13.74 8.11 15.59
N SER A 33 -13.83 9.31 16.15
CA SER A 33 -13.10 9.71 17.34
C SER A 33 -13.60 8.97 18.58
N ALA A 34 -12.69 8.35 19.32
CA ALA A 34 -12.83 8.10 20.75
C ALA A 34 -11.45 8.18 21.42
N GLY A 35 -11.22 9.26 22.18
CA GLY A 35 -10.38 9.27 23.39
C GLY A 35 -8.86 9.13 23.24
N SER A 36 -8.14 10.14 23.73
CA SER A 36 -6.70 10.24 23.97
C SER A 36 -5.97 8.95 24.42
N ALA A 37 -4.90 8.58 23.73
CA ALA A 37 -3.50 8.69 24.20
C ALA A 37 -2.53 7.94 23.25
N GLY A 38 -1.58 8.68 22.68
CA GLY A 38 -0.34 8.11 22.13
C GLY A 38 -0.35 7.79 20.62
N SER A 39 0.30 8.68 19.86
CA SER A 39 1.06 8.41 18.64
C SER A 39 0.49 7.42 17.61
N ALA A 40 -0.28 7.91 16.64
CA ALA A 40 -0.36 7.43 15.24
C ALA A 40 -1.56 8.06 14.51
N GLY A 41 -1.39 8.32 13.21
CA GLY A 41 -2.51 8.41 12.26
C GLY A 41 -2.83 9.80 11.75
N SER A 42 -2.11 10.25 10.71
CA SER A 42 -2.59 11.35 9.87
C SER A 42 -3.69 10.81 8.95
N ALA A 43 -4.92 11.28 9.16
CA ALA A 43 -6.06 10.96 8.32
C ALA A 43 -5.94 11.72 6.98
N GLY A 44 -5.95 10.99 5.87
CA GLY A 44 -5.78 11.50 4.51
C GLY A 44 -4.46 11.01 3.92
N SER A 45 -4.51 10.28 2.80
CA SER A 45 -3.38 9.66 2.10
C SER A 45 -2.30 9.09 3.05
N GLY A 46 -2.48 7.84 3.47
CA GLY A 46 -1.50 7.18 4.32
C GLY A 46 -0.32 6.68 3.50
N THR A 47 0.89 7.15 3.80
CA THR A 47 2.11 6.44 3.42
C THR A 47 2.43 5.39 4.49
N VAL A 48 2.53 4.13 4.09
CA VAL A 48 2.88 3.01 4.96
C VAL A 48 4.33 2.62 4.70
N ALA A 49 5.18 2.70 5.72
CA ALA A 49 6.56 2.23 5.64
C ALA A 49 6.63 0.72 5.93
N LEU A 50 7.24 -0.03 5.01
CA LEU A 50 7.52 -1.45 5.14
C LEU A 50 9.01 -1.63 5.45
N ARG A 51 9.31 -2.34 6.54
CA ARG A 51 10.68 -2.71 6.91
C ARG A 51 10.85 -4.21 6.85
N PHE A 52 11.87 -4.65 6.14
CA PHE A 52 12.20 -6.04 5.96
C PHE A 52 13.45 -6.38 6.78
N PRO A 53 13.51 -7.58 7.38
CA PRO A 53 14.69 -8.04 8.11
C PRO A 53 15.89 -8.23 7.19
N GLU A 54 15.66 -8.63 5.92
CA GLU A 54 16.70 -8.90 4.93
C GLU A 54 16.29 -8.39 3.54
N GLU A 55 17.29 -8.03 2.73
CA GLU A 55 17.10 -7.58 1.34
C GLU A 55 16.39 -8.66 0.51
N ARG A 56 16.71 -9.94 0.75
CA ARG A 56 16.11 -11.05 0.00
C ARG A 56 14.60 -11.10 0.15
N GLU A 57 14.09 -10.92 1.38
CA GLU A 57 12.65 -10.92 1.63
C GLU A 57 12.00 -9.70 0.97
N ALA A 58 12.64 -8.53 1.07
CA ALA A 58 12.20 -7.31 0.42
C ALA A 58 12.08 -7.48 -1.11
N GLN A 59 13.05 -8.16 -1.74
CA GLN A 59 13.06 -8.47 -3.17
C GLN A 59 11.96 -9.48 -3.55
N GLN A 60 11.73 -10.51 -2.73
CA GLN A 60 10.66 -11.48 -2.97
C GLN A 60 9.29 -10.81 -2.93
N TRP A 61 9.06 -9.96 -1.93
CA TRP A 61 7.85 -9.14 -1.80
C TRP A 61 7.65 -8.23 -3.01
N TRP A 62 8.71 -7.50 -3.40
CA TRP A 62 8.64 -6.61 -4.56
C TRP A 62 8.32 -7.37 -5.86
N THR A 63 8.90 -8.55 -6.05
CA THR A 63 8.65 -9.39 -7.24
C THR A 63 7.18 -9.79 -7.33
N VAL A 64 6.61 -10.28 -6.23
CA VAL A 64 5.18 -10.68 -6.21
C VAL A 64 4.28 -9.47 -6.40
N LEU A 65 4.51 -8.40 -5.63
CA LEU A 65 3.67 -7.22 -5.67
C LEU A 65 3.73 -6.50 -7.02
N SER A 66 4.91 -6.36 -7.62
CA SER A 66 5.05 -5.72 -8.94
C SER A 66 4.35 -6.50 -10.06
N SER A 67 4.35 -7.84 -9.98
CA SER A 67 3.56 -8.69 -10.87
C SER A 67 2.06 -8.41 -10.68
N SER A 68 1.57 -8.44 -9.45
CA SER A 68 0.16 -8.16 -9.15
C SER A 68 -0.26 -6.74 -9.52
N LEU A 69 0.58 -5.72 -9.29
CA LEU A 69 0.34 -4.33 -9.68
C LEU A 69 0.25 -4.20 -11.20
N ARG A 70 1.16 -4.85 -11.93
CA ARG A 70 1.15 -4.87 -13.40
C ARG A 70 -0.14 -5.51 -13.92
N GLU A 71 -0.53 -6.65 -13.36
CA GLU A 71 -1.73 -7.36 -13.79
C GLU A 71 -3.02 -6.62 -13.41
N ALA A 72 -3.10 -6.04 -12.21
CA ALA A 72 -4.22 -5.18 -11.80
C ALA A 72 -4.40 -3.98 -12.74
N ARG A 73 -3.30 -3.36 -13.18
CA ARG A 73 -3.31 -2.26 -14.16
C ARG A 73 -3.65 -2.73 -15.57
N ARG A 74 -3.22 -3.94 -15.96
CA ARG A 74 -3.54 -4.56 -17.25
C ARG A 74 -5.02 -4.92 -17.35
N GLY A 75 -5.61 -5.44 -16.27
CA GLY A 75 -7.00 -5.92 -16.22
C GLY A 75 -8.07 -4.83 -16.33
N GLY A 76 -7.71 -3.55 -16.17
CA GLY A 76 -8.64 -2.42 -16.35
C GLY A 76 -8.98 -2.09 -17.81
N ALA A 77 -8.23 -2.62 -18.79
CA ALA A 77 -8.38 -2.30 -20.21
C ALA A 77 -9.18 -3.35 -21.01
N GLY A 78 -9.89 -4.28 -20.35
CA GLY A 78 -10.39 -5.50 -20.99
C GLY A 78 -11.85 -5.89 -20.74
N THR A 79 -12.74 -4.98 -20.32
CA THR A 79 -14.19 -5.26 -20.33
C THR A 79 -15.00 -4.03 -20.72
N ARG A 80 -15.06 -3.79 -22.02
CA ARG A 80 -16.11 -3.00 -22.66
C ARG A 80 -16.27 -3.54 -24.09
N GLY A 81 -17.41 -4.18 -24.36
CA GLY A 81 -17.80 -4.67 -25.68
C GLY A 81 -18.26 -6.11 -25.63
#